data_AF-A0A972EZA9-F1
#
_entry.id   AF-A0A972EZA9-F1
#
_cell.length_a   1.000
_cell.length_b   1.000
_cell.length_c   1.000
_cell.angle_alpha   90.00
_cell.angle_beta   90.00
_cell.angle_gamma   90.00
#
_symmetry.space_group_name_H-M   'P 1'
#
loop_
_entity.id
_entity.type
_entity.pdbx_description
1 polymer ?
#
loop_
_entity_poly.entity_id
_entity_poly.type
_entity_poly.pdbx_seq_one_letter_code
_entity_poly.pdbx_strand_id
1 'polypeptide(L)'
;MDHIWYADIEDARACECGHYPICEICVVENEVNGTVLEIGNCCINQVSTEFDTLKRIFPALREGRINPAIIDYAFKQGIINDWEKDFLLNVWRRHYLTSRQAAKFKQIRYSIYENIHISPKQRQAIDKKWGVVRDPAIEANKEATAQ
;
A
#
# COMPACT_ATOMS: atom_id res chain seq x y z
N MET A 1 3.95 5.62 14.10
CA MET A 1 3.82 5.94 12.66
C MET A 1 2.54 6.76 12.51
N ASP A 2 2.55 8.03 12.92
CA ASP A 2 1.38 8.93 12.88
C ASP A 2 1.74 10.24 12.16
N HIS A 3 2.27 10.11 10.94
CA HIS A 3 2.83 11.25 10.19
C HIS A 3 2.23 11.43 8.79
N ILE A 4 1.06 10.84 8.52
CA ILE A 4 0.37 10.99 7.24
C ILE A 4 -1.03 11.52 7.52
N TRP A 5 -1.34 12.66 6.91
CA TRP A 5 -2.65 13.30 7.01
C TRP A 5 -3.28 13.41 5.63
N TYR A 6 -4.60 13.24 5.57
CA TYR A 6 -5.38 13.36 4.35
C TYR A 6 -6.24 14.61 4.45
N ALA A 7 -6.24 15.40 3.38
CA ALA A 7 -7.06 16.58 3.23
C ALA A 7 -7.97 16.41 2.00
N ASP A 8 -9.20 16.88 2.07
CA ASP A 8 -10.06 16.98 0.89
C ASP A 8 -9.49 18.02 -0.09
N ILE A 9 -9.99 18.05 -1.32
CA ILE A 9 -9.48 18.99 -2.34
C ILE A 9 -9.72 20.46 -1.94
N GLU A 10 -10.75 20.70 -1.14
CA GLU A 10 -11.10 22.02 -0.58
C GLU A 10 -10.10 22.47 0.49
N ASP A 11 -9.50 21.52 1.20
CA ASP A 11 -8.47 21.73 2.23
C ASP A 11 -7.06 21.42 1.73
N ALA A 12 -6.90 21.28 0.41
CA ALA A 12 -5.62 20.91 -0.16
C ALA A 12 -4.57 21.99 0.12
N ARG A 13 -3.37 21.54 0.49
CA ARG A 13 -2.23 22.43 0.73
C ARG A 13 -1.28 22.44 -0.46
N ALA A 14 -0.46 23.48 -0.54
CA ALA A 14 0.71 23.48 -1.41
C ALA A 14 1.88 22.79 -0.69
N CYS A 15 2.69 22.04 -1.44
CA CYS A 15 3.93 21.50 -0.94
C CYS A 15 4.95 22.62 -0.72
N GLU A 16 5.97 22.37 0.08
CA GLU A 16 7.22 23.14 0.07
C GLU A 16 7.90 23.20 -1.31
N CYS A 17 7.73 22.17 -2.15
CA CYS A 17 8.18 22.17 -3.55
C CYS A 17 7.31 23.05 -4.49
N GLY A 18 6.26 23.70 -3.98
CA GLY A 18 5.30 24.51 -4.74
C GLY A 18 4.19 23.72 -5.46
N HIS A 19 4.19 22.39 -5.36
CA HIS A 19 3.17 21.55 -6.00
C HIS A 19 1.80 21.70 -5.33
N TYR A 20 0.74 21.89 -6.12
CA TYR A 20 -0.64 22.06 -5.65
C TYR A 20 -1.63 21.47 -6.68
N PRO A 21 -2.73 20.83 -6.24
CA PRO A 21 -3.14 20.55 -4.86
C PRO A 21 -2.49 19.28 -4.29
N ILE A 22 -2.19 19.27 -2.99
CA ILE A 22 -1.83 18.06 -2.25
C ILE A 22 -2.93 17.74 -1.23
N CYS A 23 -3.50 16.55 -1.41
CA CYS A 23 -4.52 15.97 -0.54
C CYS A 23 -3.96 14.84 0.35
N GLU A 24 -2.69 14.48 0.16
CA GLU A 24 -1.99 13.44 0.92
C GLU A 24 -0.66 14.03 1.38
N ILE A 25 -0.66 14.53 2.62
CA ILE A 25 0.47 15.22 3.25
C ILE A 25 1.24 14.19 4.08
N CYS A 26 2.50 14.02 3.74
CA CYS A 26 3.48 13.31 4.54
C CYS A 26 4.24 14.32 5.40
N VAL A 27 4.34 14.03 6.69
CA VAL A 27 5.15 14.78 7.65
C VAL A 27 6.44 14.00 7.83
N VAL A 28 7.57 14.63 7.55
CA VAL A 28 8.90 14.03 7.72
C VAL A 28 9.60 14.78 8.84
N GLU A 29 10.03 14.05 9.86
CA GLU A 29 10.85 14.60 10.94
C GLU A 29 12.28 14.12 10.79
N ASN A 30 13.23 15.05 10.86
CA ASN A 30 14.64 14.75 10.94
C ASN A 30 15.02 14.47 12.40
N GLU A 31 15.30 13.20 12.72
CA GLU A 31 15.64 12.77 14.08
C GLU A 31 16.93 13.41 14.64
N VAL A 32 17.82 13.93 13.78
CA VAL A 32 19.09 14.54 14.20
C VAL A 32 18.89 15.97 14.71
N ASN A 33 18.01 16.74 14.09
CA ASN A 33 17.84 18.17 14.39
C ASN A 33 16.40 18.58 14.74
N GLY A 34 15.46 17.64 14.77
CA GLY A 34 14.04 17.87 15.08
C GLY A 34 13.28 18.68 14.03
N THR A 35 13.86 18.90 12.84
CA THR A 35 13.18 19.67 11.79
C THR A 35 12.05 18.85 11.21
N VAL A 36 10.83 19.41 11.23
CA VAL A 36 9.64 18.80 10.65
C VAL A 36 9.33 19.46 9.31
N LEU A 37 9.08 18.65 8.29
CA LEU A 37 8.75 19.07 6.95
C LEU A 37 7.42 18.47 6.51
N GLU A 38 6.46 19.31 6.12
CA GLU A 38 5.21 18.88 5.48
C GLU A 38 5.39 18.88 3.96
N ILE A 39 5.20 17.72 3.34
CA ILE A 39 5.35 17.55 1.89
C ILE A 39 4.23 16.68 1.33
N GLY A 40 3.90 16.87 0.06
CA GLY A 40 3.01 15.93 -0.62
C GLY A 40 3.69 14.59 -0.86
N ASN A 41 2.90 13.53 -0.82
CA ASN A 41 3.35 12.19 -1.22
C ASN A 41 4.04 12.17 -2.61
N CYS A 42 3.61 13.03 -3.54
CA CYS A 42 4.30 13.17 -4.83
C CYS A 42 5.73 13.76 -4.72
N CYS A 43 6.01 14.59 -3.71
CA CYS A 43 7.31 15.23 -3.45
C CYS A 43 8.16 14.51 -2.38
N ILE A 44 7.69 13.41 -1.74
CA ILE A 44 8.47 12.61 -0.77
C ILE A 44 9.84 12.17 -1.29
N ASN A 45 9.93 11.94 -2.59
CA ASN A 45 11.15 11.49 -3.25
C ASN A 45 12.20 12.60 -3.43
N GLN A 46 11.81 13.88 -3.24
CA GLN A 46 12.75 15.00 -3.27
C GLN A 46 13.46 15.19 -1.92
N VAL A 47 12.96 14.54 -0.85
CA VAL A 47 13.52 14.66 0.51
C VAL A 47 14.64 13.67 0.75
N SER A 48 14.50 12.41 0.33
CA SER A 48 15.55 11.39 0.42
C SER A 48 15.34 10.29 -0.61
N THR A 49 16.43 9.74 -1.15
CA THR A 49 16.41 8.55 -2.02
C THR A 49 15.94 7.29 -1.29
N GLU A 50 15.96 7.28 0.05
CA GLU A 50 15.46 6.16 0.86
C GLU A 50 13.96 5.91 0.63
N PHE A 51 13.22 6.96 0.24
CA PHE A 51 11.81 6.88 -0.10
C PHE A 51 11.53 6.34 -1.51
N ASP A 52 12.55 6.10 -2.35
CA ASP A 52 12.38 5.54 -3.70
C ASP A 52 11.70 4.15 -3.67
N THR A 53 11.82 3.42 -2.57
CA THR A 53 11.14 2.14 -2.39
C THR A 53 9.62 2.28 -2.46
N LEU A 54 9.06 3.43 -2.02
CA LEU A 54 7.63 3.75 -2.10
C LEU A 54 7.15 3.87 -3.54
N LYS A 55 8.01 4.30 -4.48
CA LYS A 55 7.69 4.36 -5.92
C LYS A 55 7.35 3.00 -6.51
N ARG A 56 7.85 1.91 -5.93
CA ARG A 56 7.61 0.54 -6.42
C ARG A 56 6.34 -0.07 -5.83
N ILE A 57 5.84 0.46 -4.71
CA ILE A 57 4.70 -0.09 -3.98
C ILE A 57 3.39 0.32 -4.65
N PHE A 58 3.13 1.62 -4.80
CA PHE A 58 1.82 2.10 -5.25
C PHE A 58 1.46 1.75 -6.71
N PRO A 59 2.36 1.89 -7.70
CA PRO A 59 2.04 1.50 -9.08
C PRO A 59 1.74 0.01 -9.20
N ALA A 60 2.54 -0.83 -8.54
CA ALA A 60 2.33 -2.27 -8.56
C ALA A 60 1.02 -2.68 -7.87
N LEU A 61 0.69 -2.07 -6.72
CA LEU A 61 -0.61 -2.27 -6.07
C LEU A 61 -1.76 -1.88 -6.99
N ARG A 62 -1.67 -0.73 -7.65
CA ARG A 62 -2.67 -0.27 -8.64
C ARG A 62 -2.76 -1.21 -9.85
N GLU A 63 -1.75 -2.02 -10.13
CA GLU A 63 -1.74 -3.02 -11.19
C GLU A 63 -2.15 -4.42 -10.74
N GLY A 64 -2.61 -4.60 -9.50
CA GLY A 64 -2.95 -5.94 -9.03
C GLY A 64 -1.72 -6.81 -8.72
N ARG A 65 -0.51 -6.23 -8.74
CA ARG A 65 0.77 -6.95 -8.65
C ARG A 65 1.31 -6.88 -7.24
N ILE A 66 1.82 -8.00 -6.74
CA ILE A 66 2.54 -8.09 -5.46
C ILE A 66 4.02 -8.30 -5.79
N ASN A 67 4.79 -7.22 -5.73
CA ASN A 67 6.23 -7.21 -5.98
C ASN A 67 7.03 -7.27 -4.66
N PRO A 68 8.37 -7.46 -4.69
CA PRO A 68 9.17 -7.56 -3.48
C PRO A 68 9.07 -6.37 -2.53
N ALA A 69 8.87 -5.15 -3.06
CA ALA A 69 8.69 -3.95 -2.24
C ALA A 69 7.37 -3.98 -1.44
N ILE A 70 6.28 -4.44 -2.06
CA ILE A 70 5.00 -4.64 -1.38
C ILE A 70 5.10 -5.74 -0.32
N ILE A 71 5.82 -6.83 -0.63
CA ILE A 71 6.01 -7.94 0.32
C ILE A 71 6.77 -7.45 1.55
N ASP A 72 7.88 -6.72 1.35
CA ASP A 72 8.67 -6.16 2.45
C ASP A 72 7.85 -5.16 3.28
N TYR A 73 7.10 -4.27 2.63
CA TYR A 73 6.22 -3.33 3.31
C TYR A 73 5.13 -4.04 4.13
N ALA A 74 4.43 -5.00 3.53
CA ALA A 74 3.37 -5.75 4.20
C ALA A 74 3.89 -6.52 5.42
N PHE A 75 5.09 -7.09 5.33
CA PHE A 75 5.75 -7.77 6.44
C PHE A 75 6.12 -6.79 7.57
N LYS A 76 6.74 -5.65 7.24
CA LYS A 76 7.10 -4.61 8.22
C LYS A 76 5.88 -4.03 8.95
N GLN A 77 4.72 -4.01 8.28
CA GLN A 77 3.45 -3.57 8.86
C GLN A 77 2.70 -4.68 9.61
N GLY A 78 3.24 -5.91 9.68
CA GLY A 78 2.59 -7.03 10.35
C GLY A 78 1.35 -7.58 9.62
N ILE A 79 1.14 -7.23 8.35
CA ILE A 79 0.00 -7.70 7.54
C ILE A 79 0.17 -9.16 7.14
N ILE A 80 1.42 -9.58 6.90
CA ILE A 80 1.79 -10.96 6.57
C ILE A 80 2.88 -11.45 7.52
N ASN A 81 2.90 -12.76 7.76
CA ASN A 81 3.91 -13.40 8.61
C ASN A 81 5.18 -13.83 7.83
N ASP A 82 6.19 -14.34 8.53
CA ASP A 82 7.46 -14.80 7.94
C ASP A 82 7.26 -15.85 6.85
N TRP A 83 6.40 -16.84 7.10
CA TRP A 83 6.12 -17.90 6.13
C TRP A 83 5.45 -17.35 4.86
N GLU A 84 4.51 -16.42 5.00
CA GLU A 84 3.83 -15.78 3.87
C GLU A 84 4.79 -14.91 3.06
N LYS A 85 5.68 -14.17 3.73
CA LYS A 85 6.76 -13.42 3.08
C LYS A 85 7.66 -14.34 2.25
N ASP A 86 8.16 -15.42 2.85
CA ASP A 86 9.04 -16.36 2.16
C ASP A 86 8.32 -17.06 1.00
N PHE A 87 7.06 -17.44 1.20
CA PHE A 87 6.21 -17.99 0.16
C PHE A 87 6.05 -17.03 -1.02
N LEU A 88 5.70 -15.76 -0.76
CA LEU A 88 5.51 -14.76 -1.80
C LEU A 88 6.80 -14.46 -2.56
N LEU A 89 7.94 -14.34 -1.87
CA LEU A 89 9.25 -14.15 -2.51
C LEU A 89 9.65 -15.35 -3.36
N ASN A 90 9.35 -16.58 -2.91
CA ASN A 90 9.61 -17.79 -3.67
C ASN A 90 8.74 -17.86 -4.93
N VAL A 91 7.44 -17.61 -4.78
CA VAL A 91 6.47 -17.58 -5.88
C VAL A 91 6.81 -16.51 -6.90
N TRP A 92 7.21 -15.31 -6.46
CA TRP A 92 7.56 -14.20 -7.33
C TRP A 92 8.70 -14.54 -8.30
N ARG A 93 9.66 -15.36 -7.87
CA ARG A 93 10.81 -15.79 -8.70
C ARG A 93 10.49 -16.91 -9.69
N ARG A 94 9.30 -17.52 -9.62
CA ARG A 94 8.92 -18.67 -10.46
C ARG A 94 8.18 -18.23 -11.72
N HIS A 95 8.41 -18.93 -12.81
CA HIS A 95 7.67 -18.75 -14.06
C HIS A 95 6.28 -19.42 -14.05
N TYR A 96 6.08 -20.47 -13.26
CA TYR A 96 4.83 -21.23 -13.20
C TYR A 96 4.45 -21.60 -11.77
N LEU A 97 3.15 -21.59 -11.47
CA LEU A 97 2.58 -21.94 -10.17
C LEU A 97 1.62 -23.11 -10.29
N THR A 98 1.64 -23.99 -9.29
CA THR A 98 0.59 -25.00 -9.15
C THR A 98 -0.74 -24.34 -8.76
N SER A 99 -1.87 -24.99 -9.03
CA SER A 99 -3.19 -24.44 -8.67
C SER A 99 -3.32 -24.11 -7.18
N ARG A 100 -2.72 -24.94 -6.30
CA ARG A 100 -2.71 -24.70 -4.85
C ARG A 100 -1.88 -23.47 -4.48
N GLN A 101 -0.71 -23.29 -5.11
CA GLN A 101 0.12 -22.10 -4.91
C GLN A 101 -0.58 -20.84 -5.44
N ALA A 102 -1.21 -20.90 -6.60
CA ALA A 102 -1.96 -19.78 -7.16
C ALA A 102 -3.13 -19.38 -6.25
N ALA A 103 -3.88 -20.35 -5.72
CA ALA A 103 -4.95 -20.10 -4.77
C ALA A 103 -4.44 -19.44 -3.47
N LYS A 104 -3.36 -19.99 -2.89
CA LYS A 104 -2.77 -19.43 -1.67
C LYS A 104 -2.19 -18.03 -1.89
N PHE A 105 -1.53 -17.81 -3.03
CA PHE A 105 -1.04 -16.50 -3.43
C PHE A 105 -2.19 -15.49 -3.57
N LYS A 106 -3.30 -15.90 -4.18
CA LYS A 106 -4.50 -15.06 -4.31
C LYS A 106 -5.08 -14.68 -2.93
N GLN A 107 -5.15 -15.63 -2.01
CA GLN A 107 -5.60 -15.40 -0.63
C GLN A 107 -4.72 -14.35 0.08
N ILE A 108 -3.40 -14.55 0.08
CA ILE A 108 -2.47 -13.62 0.74
C ILE A 108 -2.54 -12.24 0.08
N ARG A 109 -2.65 -12.19 -1.26
CA ARG A 109 -2.83 -10.95 -2.00
C ARG A 109 -4.06 -10.17 -1.51
N TYR A 110 -5.21 -10.84 -1.30
CA TYR A 110 -6.41 -10.17 -0.78
C TYR A 110 -6.18 -9.63 0.64
N SER A 111 -5.59 -10.42 1.53
CA SER A 111 -5.22 -9.97 2.87
C SER A 111 -4.34 -8.71 2.83
N ILE A 112 -3.35 -8.66 1.94
CA ILE A 112 -2.53 -7.46 1.73
C ILE A 112 -3.40 -6.29 1.26
N TYR A 113 -4.24 -6.47 0.24
CA TYR A 113 -5.07 -5.38 -0.28
C TYR A 113 -6.04 -4.83 0.75
N GLU A 114 -6.61 -5.67 1.61
CA GLU A 114 -7.57 -5.26 2.63
C GLU A 114 -6.90 -4.47 3.77
N ASN A 115 -5.71 -4.90 4.20
CA ASN A 115 -5.07 -4.38 5.41
C ASN A 115 -3.95 -3.35 5.13
N ILE A 116 -3.60 -3.12 3.88
CA ILE A 116 -2.57 -2.15 3.54
C ILE A 116 -3.06 -0.71 3.75
N HIS A 117 -2.32 0.04 4.57
CA HIS A 117 -2.57 1.45 4.83
C HIS A 117 -2.22 2.28 3.59
N ILE A 118 -3.25 2.77 2.89
CA ILE A 118 -3.12 3.66 1.73
C ILE A 118 -4.22 4.73 1.79
N SER A 119 -4.00 5.85 1.09
CA SER A 119 -4.98 6.94 1.08
C SER A 119 -6.32 6.53 0.45
N PRO A 120 -7.45 7.15 0.88
CA PRO A 120 -8.77 6.87 0.31
C PRO A 120 -8.81 7.02 -1.22
N LYS A 121 -8.09 8.01 -1.76
CA LYS A 121 -7.95 8.22 -3.20
C LYS A 121 -7.24 7.06 -3.90
N GLN A 122 -6.18 6.50 -3.30
CA GLN A 122 -5.51 5.31 -3.85
C GLN A 122 -6.41 4.08 -3.74
N ARG A 123 -7.15 3.93 -2.64
CA ARG A 123 -8.14 2.86 -2.48
C ARG A 123 -9.20 2.92 -3.59
N GLN A 124 -9.81 4.09 -3.78
CA GLN A 124 -10.80 4.31 -4.83
C GLN A 124 -10.24 4.04 -6.23
N ALA A 125 -8.97 4.41 -6.49
CA ALA A 125 -8.33 4.14 -7.77
C ALA A 125 -8.09 2.63 -8.01
N ILE A 126 -7.77 1.87 -6.96
CA ILE A 126 -7.65 0.41 -7.02
C ILE A 126 -9.04 -0.20 -7.25
N ASP A 127 -10.03 0.19 -6.46
CA ASP A 127 -11.39 -0.35 -6.52
C ASP A 127 -12.05 -0.05 -7.88
N LYS A 128 -11.84 1.15 -8.43
CA LYS A 128 -12.31 1.51 -9.78
C LYS A 128 -11.71 0.63 -10.87
N LYS A 129 -10.47 0.16 -10.69
CA LYS A 129 -9.75 -0.60 -11.71
C LYS A 129 -9.99 -2.10 -11.60
N TRP A 130 -10.09 -2.63 -10.38
CA TRP A 130 -10.15 -4.07 -10.12
C TRP A 130 -11.48 -4.53 -9.50
N GLY A 131 -12.42 -3.60 -9.26
CA GLY A 131 -13.54 -3.83 -8.37
C GLY A 131 -13.09 -3.80 -6.91
N VAL A 132 -14.04 -3.92 -5.97
CA VAL A 132 -13.72 -4.06 -4.56
C VAL A 132 -12.87 -5.32 -4.35
N VAL A 133 -11.61 -5.11 -3.96
CA VAL A 133 -10.64 -6.21 -3.80
C VAL A 133 -10.77 -6.76 -2.38
N ARG A 134 -11.58 -7.82 -2.23
CA ARG A 134 -11.78 -8.54 -0.97
C ARG A 134 -11.62 -10.05 -1.16
N ASP A 135 -11.28 -10.76 -0.09
CA ASP A 135 -11.29 -12.22 -0.10
C ASP A 135 -12.75 -12.72 -0.23
N PRO A 136 -13.12 -13.40 -1.33
CA PRO A 136 -14.47 -13.92 -1.50
C PRO A 136 -14.89 -14.90 -0.40
N ALA A 137 -13.94 -15.61 0.21
CA ALA A 137 -14.23 -16.52 1.33
C ALA A 137 -14.58 -15.76 2.63
N ILE A 138 -14.08 -14.54 2.80
CA ILE A 138 -14.42 -13.68 3.93
C ILE A 138 -15.80 -13.04 3.73
N GLU A 139 -16.15 -12.61 2.52
CA GLU A 139 -17.49 -12.06 2.23
C GLU A 139 -18.59 -13.12 2.39
N ALA A 140 -18.37 -14.34 1.89
CA ALA A 140 -19.32 -15.44 2.08
C ALA A 140 -19.59 -15.76 3.56
N ASN A 141 -18.56 -15.67 4.41
CA ASN A 141 -18.72 -15.87 5.85
C ASN A 141 -19.45 -14.69 6.52
N LYS A 142 -19.24 -13.44 6.06
CA LYS A 142 -19.97 -12.27 6.59
C LYS A 142 -21.45 -12.31 6.23
N GLU A 143 -21.79 -12.68 5.01
CA GLU A 143 -23.19 -12.86 4.58
C GLU A 143 -23.87 -14.01 5.32
N ALA A 144 -23.15 -15.10 5.60
CA ALA A 144 -23.66 -16.23 6.37
C ALA A 144 -23.84 -15.95 7.88
N THR A 145 -23.13 -14.95 8.43
CA THR A 145 -23.27 -14.57 9.85
C THR A 145 -24.29 -13.45 10.06
N ALA A 146 -24.74 -12.80 8.97
CA ALA A 146 -25.74 -11.74 8.98
C ALA A 146 -27.18 -12.24 8.69
N GLN A 147 -27.38 -13.56 8.62
CA GLN A 147 -28.66 -14.24 8.43
C GLN A 147 -29.09 -15.02 9.67
#